data_AF-A0A2E6W9I4-F1
#
_entry.id   AF-A0A2E6W9I4-F1
#
_cell.length_a   1.000
_cell.length_b   1.000
_cell.length_c   1.000
_cell.angle_alpha   90.00
_cell.angle_beta   90.00
_cell.angle_gamma   90.00
#
_symmetry.space_group_name_H-M   'P 1'
#
loop_
_entity.id
_entity.type
_entity.pdbx_description
1 polymer ?
#
loop_
_entity_poly.entity_id
_entity_poly.type
_entity_poly.pdbx_seq_one_letter_code
_entity_poly.pdbx_strand_id
1 'polypeptide(L)'
;MEITKPSPMKELEMRLQSFRDWLTQGSHTPEEIRTELENNIGDIASVEIERSPRVEKGDMNANASYDQDADEEGDIPFEIELIFSSAEGRMTINNPNPLIQRIMDMMKHEMVHQGQARARNFELHSQGKDRRDQNYEYMSRPDEIEAYAMNIADELVRKVDKDGALKLLRMAKKTAQFKDEMGNLLSPDLFAYMAMWDFDSKHPVIKRLLKRIYQYINMR
;
A
#
# COMPACT_ATOMS: atom_id res chain seq x y z
N MET A 1 23.41 19.46 -18.74
CA MET A 1 22.25 18.59 -19.02
C MET A 1 21.82 18.05 -17.66
N GLU A 2 20.85 18.71 -17.01
CA GLU A 2 20.32 18.21 -15.73
C GLU A 2 19.55 16.93 -16.03
N ILE A 3 20.13 15.80 -15.59
CA ILE A 3 19.39 14.54 -15.53
C ILE A 3 18.37 14.75 -14.42
N THR A 4 17.12 15.03 -14.78
CA THR A 4 16.00 15.06 -13.84
C THR A 4 15.99 13.73 -13.09
N LYS A 5 16.26 13.76 -11.79
CA LYS A 5 16.16 12.57 -10.94
C LYS A 5 14.76 11.96 -11.10
N PRO A 6 14.62 10.64 -11.22
CA PRO A 6 13.31 10.00 -11.23
C PRO A 6 12.53 10.37 -9.95
N SER A 7 11.20 10.38 -10.04
CA SER A 7 10.40 10.49 -8.81
C SER A 7 10.70 9.31 -7.88
N PRO A 8 10.54 9.45 -6.55
CA PRO A 8 10.79 8.35 -5.61
C PRO A 8 10.10 7.05 -5.99
N MET A 9 8.86 7.13 -6.50
CA MET A 9 8.13 5.96 -6.99
C MET A 9 8.75 5.30 -8.22
N LYS A 10 9.23 6.08 -9.20
CA LYS A 10 9.88 5.53 -10.39
C LYS A 10 11.23 4.90 -10.05
N GLU A 11 11.92 5.45 -9.07
CA GLU A 11 13.14 4.86 -8.54
C GLU A 11 12.87 3.53 -7.84
N LEU A 12 11.84 3.46 -7.00
CA LEU A 12 11.40 2.21 -6.36
C LEU A 12 11.03 1.14 -7.40
N GLU A 13 10.25 1.49 -8.44
CA GLU A 13 9.91 0.56 -9.53
C GLU A 13 11.15 -0.03 -10.21
N MET A 14 12.14 0.81 -10.50
CA MET A 14 13.38 0.39 -11.13
C MET A 14 14.18 -0.54 -10.21
N ARG A 15 14.27 -0.20 -8.92
CA ARG A 15 15.00 -1.00 -7.91
C ARG A 15 14.35 -2.37 -7.68
N LEU A 16 13.02 -2.45 -7.67
CA LEU A 16 12.30 -3.70 -7.47
C LEU A 16 12.35 -4.65 -8.68
N GLN A 17 12.72 -4.19 -9.87
CA GLN A 17 12.78 -5.05 -11.05
C GLN A 17 13.83 -6.16 -10.92
N SER A 18 15.02 -5.84 -10.39
CA SER A 18 16.07 -6.84 -10.18
C SER A 18 15.68 -7.86 -9.11
N PHE A 19 15.10 -7.40 -7.99
CA PHE A 19 14.54 -8.27 -6.96
C PHE A 19 13.46 -9.21 -7.53
N ARG A 20 12.53 -8.66 -8.33
CA ARG A 20 11.46 -9.44 -8.99
C ARG A 20 12.02 -10.58 -9.83
N ASP A 21 13.04 -10.33 -10.64
CA ASP A 21 13.64 -11.34 -11.50
C ASP A 21 14.37 -12.40 -10.67
N TRP A 22 15.05 -12.00 -9.59
CA TRP A 22 15.72 -12.91 -8.67
C TRP A 22 14.76 -13.84 -7.90
N LEU A 23 13.58 -13.36 -7.49
CA LEU A 23 12.59 -14.17 -6.76
C LEU A 23 12.18 -15.44 -7.51
N THR A 24 12.22 -15.40 -8.84
CA THR A 24 11.85 -16.54 -9.69
C THR A 24 12.97 -17.58 -9.85
N GLN A 25 14.15 -17.31 -9.32
CA GLN A 25 15.35 -18.14 -9.48
C GLN A 25 15.44 -19.21 -8.38
N GLY A 26 14.66 -20.28 -8.52
CA GLY A 26 14.72 -21.43 -7.62
C GLY A 26 13.93 -21.21 -6.34
N SER A 27 14.49 -21.66 -5.21
CA SER A 27 13.86 -21.59 -3.90
C SER A 27 14.76 -20.84 -2.94
N HIS A 28 14.21 -19.94 -2.13
CA HIS A 28 14.95 -19.03 -1.24
C HIS A 28 14.43 -19.10 0.19
N THR A 29 15.28 -18.84 1.19
CA THR A 29 14.85 -18.67 2.58
C THR A 29 14.25 -17.28 2.80
N PRO A 30 13.43 -17.08 3.84
CA PRO A 30 12.99 -15.74 4.25
C PRO A 30 14.13 -14.74 4.41
N GLU A 31 15.26 -15.16 4.96
CA GLU A 31 16.44 -14.30 5.19
C GLU A 31 17.16 -13.93 3.88
N GLU A 32 17.24 -14.85 2.91
CA GLU A 32 17.74 -14.59 1.55
C GLU A 32 16.83 -13.56 0.86
N ILE A 33 15.51 -13.72 0.96
CA ILE A 33 14.52 -12.79 0.37
C ILE A 33 14.62 -11.40 0.99
N ARG A 34 14.67 -11.31 2.32
CA ARG A 34 14.86 -10.04 3.06
C ARG A 34 16.11 -9.31 2.60
N THR A 35 17.24 -10.03 2.58
CA THR A 35 18.55 -9.45 2.21
C THR A 35 18.56 -8.99 0.77
N GLU A 36 17.97 -9.76 -0.15
CA GLU A 36 17.89 -9.36 -1.55
C GLU A 36 16.99 -8.12 -1.73
N LEU A 37 15.84 -8.07 -1.04
CA LEU A 37 14.99 -6.88 -1.08
C LEU A 37 15.72 -5.66 -0.52
N GLU A 38 16.39 -5.79 0.64
CA GLU A 38 17.18 -4.75 1.30
C GLU A 38 18.27 -4.20 0.36
N ASN A 39 19.03 -5.08 -0.30
CA ASN A 39 20.07 -4.69 -1.25
C ASN A 39 19.52 -3.92 -2.45
N ASN A 40 18.34 -4.30 -2.93
CA ASN A 40 17.71 -3.65 -4.08
C ASN A 40 17.05 -2.33 -3.69
N ILE A 41 16.37 -2.26 -2.54
CA ILE A 41 15.66 -1.05 -2.10
C ILE A 41 16.61 0.03 -1.57
N GLY A 42 17.73 -0.37 -0.96
CA GLY A 42 18.81 0.52 -0.53
C GLY A 42 18.36 1.58 0.47
N ASP A 43 18.75 2.83 0.21
CA ASP A 43 18.45 4.02 1.04
C ASP A 43 16.98 4.46 1.04
N ILE A 44 16.07 3.73 0.40
CA ILE A 44 14.65 4.06 0.40
C ILE A 44 13.97 3.55 1.68
N ALA A 45 14.21 2.30 2.08
CA ALA A 45 13.53 1.68 3.23
C ALA A 45 14.41 0.63 3.90
N SER A 46 14.27 0.47 5.21
CA SER A 46 14.76 -0.71 5.92
C SER A 46 13.86 -1.92 5.62
N VAL A 47 14.40 -3.13 5.78
CA VAL A 47 13.65 -4.37 5.54
C VAL A 47 13.80 -5.34 6.70
N GLU A 48 12.67 -5.64 7.34
CA GLU A 48 12.56 -6.56 8.46
C GLU A 48 11.73 -7.80 8.10
N ILE A 49 11.78 -8.82 8.96
CA ILE A 49 10.96 -10.03 8.82
C ILE A 49 10.13 -10.32 10.07
N GLU A 50 8.86 -10.67 9.87
CA GLU A 50 8.00 -11.30 10.88
C GLU A 50 7.78 -12.78 10.52
N ARG A 51 7.85 -13.67 11.51
CA ARG A 51 7.40 -15.07 11.36
C ARG A 51 6.09 -15.26 12.11
N SER A 52 5.00 -15.47 11.36
CA SER A 52 3.66 -15.53 11.91
C SER A 52 3.00 -16.90 11.71
N PRO A 53 2.38 -17.50 12.75
CA PRO A 53 1.59 -18.72 12.60
C PRO A 53 0.26 -18.49 11.86
N ARG A 54 -0.09 -17.21 11.61
CA ARG A 54 -1.29 -16.80 10.86
C ARG A 54 -1.09 -16.77 9.36
N VAL A 55 0.16 -16.92 8.89
CA VAL A 55 0.48 -17.04 7.47
C VAL A 55 0.64 -18.52 7.14
N GLU A 56 -0.08 -18.99 6.13
CA GLU A 56 -0.01 -20.37 5.67
C GLU A 56 1.36 -20.66 5.04
N LYS A 57 1.81 -21.91 5.14
CA LYS A 57 3.07 -22.31 4.52
C LYS A 57 2.98 -22.17 3.00
N GLY A 58 4.00 -21.60 2.38
CA GLY A 58 4.05 -21.26 0.96
C GLY A 58 3.46 -19.89 0.64
N ASP A 59 2.91 -19.18 1.63
CA ASP A 59 2.39 -17.83 1.49
C ASP A 59 3.33 -16.80 2.15
N MET A 60 3.19 -15.54 1.72
CA MET A 60 3.88 -14.42 2.33
C MET A 60 3.03 -13.15 2.22
N ASN A 61 3.22 -12.24 3.16
CA ASN A 61 2.63 -10.91 3.12
C ASN A 61 3.72 -9.85 3.30
N ALA A 62 3.34 -8.59 3.13
CA ALA A 62 4.17 -7.46 3.47
C ALA A 62 3.33 -6.38 4.15
N ASN A 63 4.00 -5.57 4.96
CA ASN A 63 3.54 -4.28 5.46
C ASN A 63 4.61 -3.23 5.19
N ALA A 64 4.21 -1.96 5.25
CA ALA A 64 5.16 -0.87 5.32
C ALA A 64 4.70 0.16 6.36
N SER A 65 5.64 0.97 6.84
CA SER A 65 5.36 2.08 7.74
C SER A 65 6.24 3.29 7.41
N TYR A 66 5.75 4.47 7.76
CA TYR A 66 6.49 5.74 7.69
C TYR A 66 6.78 6.27 9.09
N ASP A 67 8.04 6.60 9.35
CA ASP A 67 8.51 7.28 10.55
C ASP A 67 8.80 8.76 10.24
N GLN A 68 8.03 9.64 10.88
CA GLN A 68 8.14 11.07 10.69
C GLN A 68 9.40 11.66 11.34
N ASP A 69 9.82 11.13 12.48
CA ASP A 69 10.97 11.67 13.22
C ASP A 69 12.26 11.31 12.46
N ALA A 70 12.35 10.08 11.95
CA ALA A 70 13.45 9.69 11.06
C ALA A 70 13.52 10.55 9.80
N ASP A 71 12.37 10.91 9.20
CA ASP A 71 12.34 11.79 8.01
C ASP A 71 12.80 13.22 8.32
N GLU A 72 12.46 13.74 9.51
CA GLU A 72 12.90 15.07 9.97
C GLU A 72 14.39 15.09 10.27
N GLU A 73 14.94 14.00 10.81
CA GLU A 73 16.37 13.85 11.13
C GLU A 73 17.23 13.50 9.92
N GLY A 74 16.62 13.12 8.80
CA GLY A 74 17.30 12.76 7.55
C GLY A 74 17.79 11.31 7.48
N ASP A 75 17.27 10.46 8.35
CA ASP A 75 17.47 9.01 8.35
C ASP A 75 16.51 8.31 7.36
N ILE A 76 16.62 6.98 7.23
CA ILE A 76 15.72 6.19 6.39
C ILE A 76 14.34 6.16 7.04
N PRO A 77 13.29 6.76 6.44
CA PRO A 77 12.02 6.99 7.13
C PRO A 77 10.97 5.92 6.83
N PHE A 78 11.31 4.90 6.07
CA PHE A 78 10.38 3.84 5.68
C PHE A 78 10.91 2.49 6.15
N GLU A 79 10.01 1.65 6.61
CA GLU A 79 10.28 0.25 6.94
C GLU A 79 9.34 -0.64 6.13
N ILE A 80 9.88 -1.73 5.56
CA ILE A 80 9.09 -2.82 4.98
C ILE A 80 9.25 -4.05 5.88
N GLU A 81 8.13 -4.60 6.32
CA GLU A 81 8.10 -5.84 7.08
C GLU A 81 7.59 -6.97 6.16
N LEU A 82 8.44 -7.96 5.88
CA LEU A 82 8.06 -9.17 5.17
C LEU A 82 7.56 -10.23 6.15
N ILE A 83 6.31 -10.66 5.99
CA ILE A 83 5.66 -11.60 6.90
C ILE A 83 5.63 -12.99 6.26
N PHE A 84 6.34 -13.93 6.88
CA PHE A 84 6.40 -15.32 6.45
C PHE A 84 5.67 -16.23 7.44
N SER A 85 5.28 -17.42 6.96
CA SER A 85 4.81 -18.47 7.87
C SER A 85 5.89 -18.85 8.88
N SER A 86 5.50 -19.09 10.13
CA SER A 86 6.40 -19.64 11.14
C SER A 86 6.96 -21.02 10.78
N ALA A 87 6.30 -21.73 9.85
CA ALA A 87 6.74 -23.02 9.33
C ALA A 87 7.56 -22.91 8.03
N GLU A 88 7.86 -21.69 7.56
CA GLU A 88 8.54 -21.49 6.28
C GLU A 88 10.04 -21.69 6.41
N GLY A 89 10.57 -22.68 5.68
CA GLY A 89 12.01 -22.94 5.62
C GLY A 89 12.62 -22.37 4.35
N ARG A 90 11.99 -22.67 3.21
CA ARG A 90 12.34 -22.14 1.90
C ARG A 90 11.08 -22.12 1.03
N MET A 91 10.94 -21.10 0.20
CA MET A 91 9.79 -20.94 -0.69
C MET A 91 10.22 -20.78 -2.14
N THR A 92 9.38 -21.24 -3.06
CA THR A 92 9.56 -21.07 -4.51
C THR A 92 8.50 -20.13 -5.03
N ILE A 93 8.90 -18.98 -5.58
CA ILE A 93 7.98 -17.93 -6.02
C ILE A 93 7.88 -17.97 -7.55
N ASN A 94 6.81 -18.58 -8.05
CA ASN A 94 6.59 -18.69 -9.50
C ASN A 94 5.99 -17.42 -10.11
N ASN A 95 5.23 -16.65 -9.32
CA ASN A 95 4.64 -15.39 -9.73
C ASN A 95 4.95 -14.32 -8.68
N PRO A 96 5.99 -13.49 -8.86
CA PRO A 96 6.37 -12.46 -7.91
C PRO A 96 5.44 -11.23 -7.96
N ASN A 97 4.60 -11.10 -8.99
CA ASN A 97 3.83 -9.89 -9.23
C ASN A 97 2.92 -9.50 -8.06
N PRO A 98 2.20 -10.41 -7.37
CA PRO A 98 1.39 -10.04 -6.21
C PRO A 98 2.22 -9.41 -5.08
N LEU A 99 3.40 -9.96 -4.78
CA LEU A 99 4.31 -9.41 -3.76
C LEU A 99 4.84 -8.03 -4.17
N ILE A 100 5.39 -7.92 -5.39
CA ILE A 100 5.93 -6.66 -5.89
C ILE A 100 4.84 -5.59 -5.91
N GLN A 101 3.63 -5.95 -6.33
CA GLN A 101 2.51 -5.03 -6.34
C GLN A 101 2.11 -4.60 -4.93
N ARG A 102 2.09 -5.54 -3.99
CA ARG A 102 1.79 -5.29 -2.59
C ARG A 102 2.79 -4.31 -1.98
N ILE A 103 4.09 -4.52 -2.18
CA ILE A 103 5.18 -3.62 -1.76
C ILE A 103 5.02 -2.23 -2.39
N MET A 104 4.74 -2.19 -3.68
CA MET A 104 4.52 -0.92 -4.40
C MET A 104 3.35 -0.13 -3.84
N ASP A 105 2.21 -0.77 -3.56
CA ASP A 105 1.01 -0.09 -3.08
C ASP A 105 1.19 0.43 -1.64
N MET A 106 1.82 -0.35 -0.74
CA MET A 106 2.12 0.12 0.61
C MET A 106 3.19 1.22 0.65
N MET A 107 4.29 1.09 -0.11
CA MET A 107 5.30 2.16 -0.16
C MET A 107 4.73 3.45 -0.72
N LYS A 108 3.84 3.36 -1.71
CA LYS A 108 3.16 4.55 -2.24
C LYS A 108 2.24 5.19 -1.22
N HIS A 109 1.56 4.39 -0.39
CA HIS A 109 0.78 4.86 0.75
C HIS A 109 1.66 5.63 1.75
N GLU A 110 2.77 5.02 2.17
CA GLU A 110 3.71 5.65 3.10
C GLU A 110 4.34 6.93 2.53
N MET A 111 4.67 6.95 1.23
CA MET A 111 5.16 8.16 0.57
C MET A 111 4.12 9.29 0.50
N VAL A 112 2.82 8.98 0.53
CA VAL A 112 1.78 10.01 0.72
C VAL A 112 1.87 10.61 2.12
N HIS A 113 2.05 9.78 3.16
CA HIS A 113 2.26 10.26 4.53
C HIS A 113 3.52 11.12 4.68
N GLN A 114 4.62 10.71 4.05
CA GLN A 114 5.84 11.53 3.98
C GLN A 114 5.56 12.90 3.33
N GLY A 115 4.87 12.90 2.19
CA GLY A 115 4.48 14.13 1.50
C GLY A 115 3.62 15.05 2.37
N GLN A 116 2.66 14.46 3.10
CA GLN A 116 1.79 15.18 4.03
C GLN A 116 2.57 15.76 5.21
N ALA A 117 3.51 15.01 5.79
CA ALA A 117 4.38 15.45 6.90
C ALA A 117 5.29 16.61 6.49
N ARG A 118 5.99 16.48 5.37
CA ARG A 118 6.85 17.54 4.86
C ARG A 118 6.06 18.80 4.50
N ALA A 119 4.86 18.67 3.95
CA ALA A 119 3.99 19.80 3.60
C ALA A 119 3.53 20.61 4.83
N ARG A 120 3.48 19.99 6.01
CA ARG A 120 3.16 20.63 7.28
C ARG A 120 4.38 20.87 8.17
N ASN A 121 5.60 20.79 7.61
CA ASN A 121 6.85 20.95 8.34
C ASN A 121 6.91 20.07 9.61
N PHE A 122 6.53 18.79 9.45
CA PHE A 122 6.54 17.77 10.50
C PHE A 122 5.63 18.06 11.71
N GLU A 123 4.73 19.05 11.62
CA GLU A 123 3.72 19.27 12.67
C GLU A 123 2.75 18.09 12.79
N LEU A 124 2.18 17.90 13.99
CA LEU A 124 1.22 16.82 14.23
C LEU A 124 -0.03 16.96 13.35
N HIS A 125 -0.47 15.84 12.78
CA HIS A 125 -1.66 15.79 11.94
C HIS A 125 -2.95 15.78 12.76
N SER A 126 -4.05 16.14 12.09
CA SER A 126 -5.37 16.16 12.71
C SER A 126 -5.87 14.75 13.03
N GLN A 127 -6.39 14.57 14.24
CA GLN A 127 -7.01 13.33 14.70
C GLN A 127 -8.30 13.02 13.92
N GLY A 128 -8.69 11.75 13.94
CA GLY A 128 -9.91 11.20 13.39
C GLY A 128 -11.16 11.77 14.02
N LYS A 129 -12.23 11.78 13.21
CA LYS A 129 -13.54 12.29 13.62
C LYS A 129 -14.39 11.24 14.35
N ASP A 130 -14.18 9.96 14.07
CA ASP A 130 -14.96 8.87 14.63
C ASP A 130 -14.17 8.19 15.75
N ARG A 131 -14.48 8.54 17.01
CA ARG A 131 -13.68 8.14 18.18
C ARG A 131 -14.27 6.96 18.95
N ARG A 132 -15.07 6.12 18.28
CA ARG A 132 -15.71 4.97 18.93
C ARG A 132 -14.68 3.94 19.41
N ASP A 133 -13.64 3.73 18.62
CA ASP A 133 -12.43 3.01 19.00
C ASP A 133 -11.24 3.47 18.13
N GLN A 134 -10.07 2.91 18.38
CA GLN A 134 -8.82 3.27 17.71
C GLN A 134 -8.86 3.01 16.19
N ASN A 135 -9.53 1.96 15.72
CA ASN A 135 -9.62 1.64 14.29
C ASN A 135 -10.50 2.67 13.57
N TYR A 136 -11.65 3.02 14.15
CA TYR A 136 -12.51 4.06 13.58
C TYR A 136 -11.85 5.44 13.62
N GLU A 137 -11.09 5.72 14.68
CA GLU A 137 -10.37 6.99 14.81
C GLU A 137 -9.31 7.07 13.71
N TYR A 138 -8.43 6.08 13.63
CA TYR A 138 -7.40 5.97 12.61
C TYR A 138 -7.97 6.12 11.20
N MET A 139 -8.92 5.26 10.83
CA MET A 139 -9.53 5.23 9.49
C MET A 139 -10.38 6.48 9.15
N SER A 140 -10.66 7.35 10.14
CA SER A 140 -11.36 8.61 9.92
C SER A 140 -10.44 9.84 9.88
N ARG A 141 -9.11 9.66 10.05
CA ARG A 141 -8.10 10.71 9.91
C ARG A 141 -8.03 11.20 8.46
N PRO A 142 -7.92 12.52 8.21
CA PRO A 142 -7.84 13.05 6.85
C PRO A 142 -6.67 12.50 6.03
N ASP A 143 -5.51 12.31 6.68
CA ASP A 143 -4.28 11.83 6.05
C ASP A 143 -4.44 10.38 5.57
N GLU A 144 -4.97 9.51 6.43
CA GLU A 144 -5.32 8.12 6.11
C GLU A 144 -6.33 8.04 4.97
N ILE A 145 -7.41 8.85 5.02
CA ILE A 145 -8.41 8.88 3.95
C ILE A 145 -7.78 9.25 2.61
N GLU A 146 -6.79 10.14 2.60
CA GLU A 146 -6.08 10.54 1.38
C GLU A 146 -5.15 9.43 0.86
N ALA A 147 -4.35 8.83 1.73
CA ALA A 147 -3.44 7.73 1.38
C ALA A 147 -4.21 6.48 0.89
N TYR A 148 -5.27 6.07 1.58
CA TYR A 148 -6.14 4.98 1.12
C TYR A 148 -6.92 5.33 -0.15
N ALA A 149 -7.36 6.58 -0.32
CA ALA A 149 -8.02 6.97 -1.56
C ALA A 149 -7.09 6.88 -2.77
N MET A 150 -5.80 7.15 -2.58
CA MET A 150 -4.77 6.98 -3.60
C MET A 150 -4.61 5.50 -3.98
N ASN A 151 -4.49 4.60 -3.00
CA ASN A 151 -4.44 3.14 -3.23
C ASN A 151 -5.68 2.63 -3.96
N ILE A 152 -6.89 2.98 -3.48
CA ILE A 152 -8.14 2.56 -4.12
C ILE A 152 -8.21 3.05 -5.57
N ALA A 153 -7.75 4.28 -5.85
CA ALA A 153 -7.67 4.78 -7.21
C ALA A 153 -6.70 3.96 -8.08
N ASP A 154 -5.52 3.61 -7.55
CA ASP A 154 -4.57 2.71 -8.22
C ASP A 154 -5.20 1.35 -8.51
N GLU A 155 -5.77 0.70 -7.52
CA GLU A 155 -6.38 -0.63 -7.63
C GLU A 155 -7.47 -0.66 -8.72
N LEU A 156 -8.38 0.32 -8.70
CA LEU A 156 -9.44 0.42 -9.70
C LEU A 156 -8.88 0.70 -11.10
N VAL A 157 -7.96 1.65 -11.26
CA VAL A 157 -7.35 2.01 -12.56
C VAL A 157 -6.40 0.92 -13.08
N ARG A 158 -5.93 0.01 -12.22
CA ARG A 158 -5.15 -1.15 -12.65
C ARG A 158 -6.04 -2.25 -13.19
N LYS A 159 -7.23 -2.43 -12.60
CA LYS A 159 -8.22 -3.46 -13.01
C LYS A 159 -9.02 -3.03 -14.24
N VAL A 160 -9.27 -1.73 -14.40
CA VAL A 160 -9.98 -1.13 -15.53
C VAL A 160 -9.27 0.16 -15.92
N ASP A 161 -9.53 0.74 -17.09
CA ASP A 161 -8.98 2.06 -17.41
C ASP A 161 -9.60 3.19 -16.54
N LYS A 162 -9.08 4.41 -16.70
CA LYS A 162 -9.57 5.62 -16.02
C LYS A 162 -11.09 5.79 -16.11
N ASP A 163 -11.65 5.62 -17.30
CA ASP A 163 -13.10 5.80 -17.53
C ASP A 163 -13.92 4.69 -16.86
N GLY A 164 -13.41 3.46 -16.90
CA GLY A 164 -13.94 2.31 -16.17
C GLY A 164 -13.92 2.54 -14.67
N ALA A 165 -12.82 3.04 -14.12
CA ALA A 165 -12.67 3.32 -12.69
C ALA A 165 -13.69 4.39 -12.24
N LEU A 166 -13.91 5.43 -13.05
CA LEU A 166 -14.95 6.44 -12.79
C LEU A 166 -16.36 5.85 -12.85
N LYS A 167 -16.64 4.90 -13.76
CA LYS A 167 -17.93 4.19 -13.81
C LYS A 167 -18.14 3.32 -12.56
N LEU A 168 -17.11 2.61 -12.13
CA LEU A 168 -17.13 1.81 -10.90
C LEU A 168 -17.36 2.71 -9.66
N LEU A 169 -16.65 3.83 -9.55
CA LEU A 169 -16.78 4.74 -8.41
C LEU A 169 -18.20 5.31 -8.25
N ARG A 170 -18.92 5.58 -9.36
CA ARG A 170 -20.34 6.01 -9.31
C ARG A 170 -21.25 4.98 -8.65
N MET A 171 -20.86 3.71 -8.62
CA MET A 171 -21.56 2.61 -7.97
C MET A 171 -20.74 1.99 -6.83
N ALA A 172 -19.95 2.80 -6.11
CA ALA A 172 -19.00 2.37 -5.09
C ALA A 172 -19.53 1.31 -4.10
N LYS A 173 -20.78 1.41 -3.64
CA LYS A 173 -21.40 0.41 -2.75
C LYS A 173 -21.43 -1.00 -3.34
N LYS A 174 -21.69 -1.09 -4.64
CA LYS A 174 -21.70 -2.35 -5.38
C LYS A 174 -20.27 -2.76 -5.74
N THR A 175 -19.45 -1.81 -6.22
CA THR A 175 -18.05 -2.03 -6.58
C THR A 175 -17.21 -2.56 -5.44
N ALA A 176 -17.43 -2.09 -4.21
CA ALA A 176 -16.74 -2.57 -3.02
C ALA A 176 -16.84 -4.10 -2.85
N GLN A 177 -17.90 -4.72 -3.39
CA GLN A 177 -18.15 -6.15 -3.28
C GLN A 177 -17.78 -6.93 -4.56
N PHE A 178 -17.31 -6.24 -5.61
CA PHE A 178 -16.92 -6.90 -6.85
C PHE A 178 -15.64 -7.70 -6.67
N LYS A 179 -15.62 -8.86 -7.33
CA LYS A 179 -14.50 -9.77 -7.37
C LYS A 179 -14.10 -10.06 -8.81
N ASP A 180 -12.83 -10.31 -9.04
CA ASP A 180 -12.34 -10.84 -10.31
C ASP A 180 -12.64 -12.34 -10.45
N GLU A 181 -12.28 -12.92 -11.59
CA GLU A 181 -12.53 -14.33 -11.92
C GLU A 181 -11.88 -15.31 -10.93
N MET A 182 -10.84 -14.87 -10.24
CA MET A 182 -10.13 -15.63 -9.21
C MET A 182 -10.74 -15.44 -7.81
N GLY A 183 -11.82 -14.66 -7.70
CA GLY A 183 -12.51 -14.40 -6.43
C GLY A 183 -11.87 -13.32 -5.57
N ASN A 184 -10.86 -12.60 -6.07
CA ASN A 184 -10.22 -11.50 -5.35
C ASN A 184 -11.03 -10.22 -5.49
N LEU A 185 -11.13 -9.43 -4.41
CA LEU A 185 -11.80 -8.13 -4.46
C LEU A 185 -11.12 -7.22 -5.49
N LEU A 186 -11.90 -6.40 -6.20
CA LEU A 186 -11.34 -5.40 -7.12
C LEU A 186 -10.53 -4.33 -6.36
N SER A 187 -10.94 -4.01 -5.13
CA SER A 187 -10.25 -3.11 -4.21
C SER A 187 -10.53 -3.56 -2.76
N PRO A 188 -9.59 -4.27 -2.12
CA PRO A 188 -9.67 -4.63 -0.70
C PRO A 188 -9.86 -3.39 0.20
N ASP A 189 -9.17 -2.29 -0.10
CA ASP A 189 -9.25 -1.05 0.68
C ASP A 189 -10.64 -0.41 0.60
N LEU A 190 -11.27 -0.39 -0.59
CA LEU A 190 -12.63 0.10 -0.74
C LEU A 190 -13.63 -0.77 0.00
N PHE A 191 -13.46 -2.10 -0.04
CA PHE A 191 -14.29 -3.01 0.74
C PHE A 191 -14.14 -2.75 2.24
N ALA A 192 -12.91 -2.65 2.75
CA ALA A 192 -12.63 -2.41 4.16
C ALA A 192 -13.27 -1.12 4.65
N TYR A 193 -13.05 0.01 3.95
CA TYR A 193 -13.70 1.28 4.28
C TYR A 193 -15.22 1.14 4.24
N MET A 194 -15.80 0.64 3.14
CA MET A 194 -17.26 0.54 3.04
C MET A 194 -17.86 -0.36 4.13
N ALA A 195 -17.24 -1.50 4.43
CA ALA A 195 -17.70 -2.42 5.46
C ALA A 195 -17.66 -1.79 6.87
N MET A 196 -16.64 -0.98 7.17
CA MET A 196 -16.49 -0.36 8.48
C MET A 196 -17.60 0.66 8.80
N TRP A 197 -18.23 1.25 7.79
CA TRP A 197 -19.42 2.11 7.97
C TRP A 197 -20.66 1.53 7.28
N ASP A 198 -20.88 0.21 7.43
CA ASP A 198 -22.12 -0.50 7.07
C ASP A 198 -22.58 -0.32 5.60
N PHE A 199 -21.62 -0.11 4.71
CA PHE A 199 -21.85 0.24 3.30
C PHE A 199 -22.75 1.47 3.12
N ASP A 200 -22.74 2.40 4.08
CA ASP A 200 -23.43 3.69 3.97
C ASP A 200 -22.58 4.70 3.18
N SER A 201 -22.83 4.77 1.88
CA SER A 201 -22.23 5.78 0.99
C SER A 201 -22.51 7.23 1.37
N LYS A 202 -23.47 7.49 2.27
CA LYS A 202 -23.77 8.84 2.77
C LYS A 202 -22.99 9.19 4.03
N HIS A 203 -22.29 8.24 4.66
CA HIS A 203 -21.47 8.49 5.84
C HIS A 203 -20.40 9.55 5.53
N PRO A 204 -20.13 10.53 6.42
CA PRO A 204 -19.20 11.63 6.15
C PRO A 204 -17.78 11.17 5.79
N VAL A 205 -17.29 10.10 6.41
CA VAL A 205 -15.96 9.54 6.11
C VAL A 205 -15.95 8.93 4.70
N ILE A 206 -16.94 8.09 4.37
CA ILE A 206 -17.08 7.49 3.05
C ILE A 206 -17.22 8.56 1.96
N LYS A 207 -18.04 9.59 2.17
CA LYS A 207 -18.16 10.70 1.22
C LYS A 207 -16.82 11.39 0.94
N ARG A 208 -16.00 11.57 1.98
CA ARG A 208 -14.68 12.18 1.86
C ARG A 208 -13.73 11.27 1.10
N LEU A 209 -13.71 9.98 1.42
CA LEU A 209 -12.94 8.96 0.71
C LEU A 209 -13.30 8.95 -0.79
N LEU A 210 -14.59 8.79 -1.13
CA LEU A 210 -15.04 8.73 -2.53
C LEU A 210 -14.67 10.00 -3.31
N LYS A 211 -14.74 11.18 -2.66
CA LYS A 211 -14.29 12.43 -3.27
C LYS A 211 -12.78 12.41 -3.56
N ARG A 212 -11.96 11.92 -2.64
CA ARG A 212 -10.50 11.80 -2.85
C ARG A 212 -10.15 10.78 -3.92
N ILE A 213 -10.82 9.63 -3.95
CA ILE A 213 -10.64 8.61 -5.00
C ILE A 213 -10.93 9.23 -6.37
N TYR A 214 -12.03 9.98 -6.50
CA TYR A 214 -12.36 10.69 -7.74
C TYR A 214 -11.25 11.66 -8.17
N GLN A 215 -10.65 12.41 -7.23
CA GLN A 215 -9.55 13.33 -7.54
C GLN A 215 -8.32 12.57 -8.06
N TYR A 216 -7.90 11.50 -7.38
CA TYR A 216 -6.76 10.69 -7.80
C TYR A 216 -6.96 10.00 -9.14
N ILE A 217 -8.16 9.52 -9.45
CA ILE A 217 -8.45 8.95 -10.78
C ILE A 217 -8.32 10.02 -11.88
N ASN A 218 -8.71 11.27 -11.62
CA ASN A 218 -8.66 12.34 -12.63
C ASN A 218 -7.27 12.92 -12.86
N MET A 219 -6.38 12.88 -11.86
CA MET A 219 -5.00 13.35 -11.95
C MET A 219 -4.08 12.42 -12.77
N ARG A 220 -4.55 11.21 -13.08
CA ARG A 220 -3.86 10.20 -13.89
C ARG A 220 -4.13 10.37 -15.38
#